data_AF-A0A351SQ69-F1
#
_entry.id   AF-A0A351SQ69-F1
#
_cell.length_a   1.000
_cell.length_b   1.000
_cell.length_c   1.000
_cell.angle_alpha   90.00
_cell.angle_beta   90.00
_cell.angle_gamma   90.00
#
_symmetry.space_group_name_H-M   'P 1'
#
loop_
_entity.id
_entity.type
_entity.pdbx_description
1 polymer ?
#
loop_
_entity_poly.entity_id
_entity_poly.type
_entity_poly.pdbx_seq_one_letter_code
_entity_poly.pdbx_strand_id
1 'polypeptide(L)'
;SDTGIPAEAIEQIEDGAIGSFKDIFKLRTYLETYAKYLGLDPDEVIDDFNEYMFEYTSKIPLGDLEKEIEAKTRTEKLEDTGDVKIVSPYLKPVEHNPVLKYVAIAVVIIALIAIIMIWAIRQVAV
;
A
#
# COMPACT_ATOMS: atom_id res chain seq x y z
N SER A 1 11.78 -14.25 -31.93
CA SER A 1 12.15 -12.82 -32.07
C SER A 1 13.48 -12.63 -31.39
N ASP A 2 14.40 -11.91 -32.02
CA ASP A 2 15.76 -11.67 -31.48
C ASP A 2 15.72 -10.84 -30.19
N THR A 3 14.59 -10.18 -29.91
CA THR A 3 14.32 -9.37 -28.72
C THR A 3 13.83 -10.16 -27.51
N GLY A 4 13.40 -11.42 -27.68
CA GLY A 4 12.72 -12.19 -26.63
C GLY A 4 11.30 -11.69 -26.28
N ILE A 5 10.77 -10.72 -27.03
CA ILE A 5 9.40 -10.21 -26.89
C ILE A 5 8.45 -11.08 -27.73
N PRO A 6 7.28 -11.51 -27.21
CA PRO A 6 6.29 -12.25 -27.99
C PRO A 6 5.90 -11.48 -29.27
N ALA A 7 5.78 -12.19 -30.40
CA ALA A 7 5.48 -11.55 -31.69
C ALA A 7 4.15 -10.76 -31.66
N GLU A 8 3.12 -11.31 -31.02
CA GLU A 8 1.84 -10.64 -30.78
C GLU A 8 2.00 -9.33 -30.00
N ALA A 9 2.92 -9.27 -29.03
CA ALA A 9 3.17 -8.04 -28.27
C ALA A 9 3.90 -6.99 -29.11
N ILE A 10 4.76 -7.41 -30.05
CA ILE A 10 5.40 -6.47 -30.99
C ILE A 10 4.34 -5.89 -31.94
N GLU A 11 3.51 -6.75 -32.54
CA GLU A 11 2.40 -6.32 -33.41
C GLU A 11 1.47 -5.34 -32.69
N GLN A 12 1.08 -5.64 -31.45
CA GLN A 12 0.26 -4.75 -30.63
C GLN A 12 0.94 -3.41 -30.31
N ILE A 13 2.26 -3.38 -30.14
CA ILE A 13 3.03 -2.13 -29.94
C ILE A 13 3.03 -1.31 -31.24
N GLU A 14 3.28 -1.95 -32.38
CA GLU A 14 3.32 -1.29 -33.69
C GLU A 14 1.95 -0.76 -34.13
N ASP A 15 0.88 -1.50 -33.81
CA ASP A 15 -0.51 -1.12 -34.07
C ASP A 15 -1.04 -0.06 -33.09
N GLY A 16 -0.29 0.28 -32.04
CA GLY A 16 -0.73 1.22 -31.01
C GLY A 16 -1.93 0.69 -30.21
N ALA A 17 -2.01 -0.62 -29.99
CA ALA A 17 -3.11 -1.28 -29.28
C ALA A 17 -3.01 -1.10 -27.75
N ILE A 18 -3.18 0.13 -27.27
CA ILE A 18 -3.02 0.55 -25.86
C ILE A 18 -3.82 -0.34 -24.88
N GLY A 19 -5.00 -0.82 -25.29
CA GLY A 19 -5.86 -1.66 -24.45
C GLY A 19 -5.45 -3.14 -24.32
N SER A 20 -4.49 -3.60 -25.11
CA SER A 20 -4.07 -5.02 -25.14
C SER A 20 -3.09 -5.38 -24.01
N PHE A 21 -2.44 -4.37 -23.42
CA PHE A 21 -1.45 -4.56 -22.37
C PHE A 21 -2.06 -4.42 -20.97
N LYS A 22 -2.34 -5.55 -20.32
CA LYS A 22 -2.83 -5.58 -18.93
C LYS A 22 -1.72 -5.29 -17.90
N ASP A 23 -0.49 -5.69 -18.22
CA ASP A 23 0.69 -5.48 -17.37
C ASP A 23 1.55 -4.36 -17.95
N ILE A 24 1.41 -3.17 -17.36
CA ILE A 24 2.08 -1.94 -17.78
C ILE A 24 3.60 -1.99 -17.52
N PHE A 25 4.04 -2.69 -16.48
CA PHE A 25 5.47 -2.84 -16.18
C PHE A 25 6.15 -3.73 -17.22
N LYS A 26 5.45 -4.78 -17.65
CA LYS A 26 5.91 -5.64 -18.73
C LYS A 26 5.95 -4.91 -20.07
N LEU A 27 4.94 -4.08 -20.36
CA LEU A 27 4.95 -3.21 -21.53
C LEU A 27 6.15 -2.24 -21.50
N ARG A 28 6.43 -1.62 -20.36
CA ARG A 28 7.62 -0.76 -20.19
C ARG A 28 8.92 -1.50 -20.55
N THR A 29 9.10 -2.73 -20.05
CA THR A 29 10.27 -3.55 -20.40
C THR A 29 10.34 -3.91 -21.88
N TYR A 30 9.18 -4.16 -22.51
CA TYR A 30 9.11 -4.41 -23.95
C TYR A 30 9.50 -3.18 -24.76
N LEU A 31 9.00 -2.00 -24.40
CA LEU A 31 9.38 -0.74 -25.05
C LEU A 31 10.89 -0.47 -24.91
N GLU A 32 11.46 -0.67 -23.73
CA GLU A 32 12.90 -0.50 -23.50
C GLU A 32 13.74 -1.45 -24.38
N THR A 33 13.35 -2.72 -24.42
CA THR A 33 14.05 -3.76 -25.20
C THR A 33 13.88 -3.54 -26.70
N TYR A 34 12.69 -3.11 -27.12
CA TYR A 34 12.39 -2.87 -28.52
C TYR A 34 13.07 -1.60 -29.03
N ALA A 35 13.13 -0.54 -28.24
CA ALA A 35 13.90 0.67 -28.55
C ALA A 35 15.38 0.36 -28.80
N LYS A 36 16.02 -0.43 -27.91
CA LYS A 36 17.41 -0.90 -28.09
C LYS A 36 17.58 -1.69 -29.38
N TYR A 37 16.61 -2.55 -29.71
CA TYR A 37 16.65 -3.35 -30.94
C TYR A 37 16.55 -2.50 -32.21
N LEU A 38 15.72 -1.45 -32.18
CA LEU A 38 15.55 -0.51 -33.28
C LEU A 38 16.67 0.54 -33.37
N GLY A 39 17.60 0.58 -32.40
CA GLY A 39 18.67 1.58 -32.32
C GLY A 39 18.17 2.97 -31.90
N LEU A 40 17.01 3.04 -31.24
CA LEU A 40 16.48 4.25 -30.62
C LEU A 40 17.11 4.46 -29.23
N ASP A 41 16.99 5.67 -28.69
CA ASP A 41 17.35 5.94 -27.31
C ASP A 41 16.30 5.33 -26.36
N PRO A 42 16.63 4.28 -25.59
CA PRO A 42 15.68 3.67 -24.68
C PRO A 42 15.27 4.60 -23.53
N ASP A 43 16.12 5.54 -23.13
CA ASP A 43 15.81 6.45 -22.02
C ASP A 43 14.74 7.45 -22.47
N GLU A 44 14.87 8.01 -23.67
CA GLU A 44 13.88 8.91 -24.29
C GLU A 44 12.51 8.23 -24.46
N VAL A 45 12.48 7.01 -25.02
CA VAL A 45 11.23 6.25 -25.21
C VAL A 45 10.53 5.96 -23.89
N ILE A 46 11.30 5.69 -22.84
CA ILE A 46 10.76 5.39 -21.51
C ILE A 46 10.28 6.65 -20.80
N ASP A 47 10.95 7.78 -20.99
CA ASP A 47 10.49 9.08 -20.48
C ASP A 47 9.16 9.49 -21.13
N ASP A 48 9.03 9.37 -22.46
CA ASP A 48 7.77 9.61 -23.17
C ASP A 48 6.64 8.70 -22.69
N PHE A 49 6.95 7.42 -22.47
CA PHE A 49 6.00 6.47 -21.90
C PHE A 49 5.56 6.86 -20.49
N ASN A 50 6.50 7.30 -19.64
CA ASN A 50 6.20 7.72 -18.27
C ASN A 50 5.33 8.99 -18.27
N GLU A 51 5.63 9.96 -19.13
CA GLU A 51 4.83 11.18 -19.27
C GLU A 51 3.41 10.84 -19.76
N TYR A 52 3.27 9.98 -20.76
CA TYR A 52 1.96 9.51 -21.24
C TYR A 52 1.14 8.83 -20.12
N MET A 53 1.78 7.93 -19.35
CA MET A 53 1.11 7.26 -18.22
C MET A 53 0.78 8.24 -17.09
N PHE A 54 1.60 9.26 -16.88
CA PHE A 54 1.33 10.33 -15.93
C PHE A 54 0.13 11.17 -16.40
N GLU A 55 0.05 11.61 -17.65
CA GLU A 55 -1.12 12.32 -18.16
C GLU A 55 -2.42 11.48 -18.04
N TYR A 56 -2.31 10.17 -18.28
CA TYR A 56 -3.43 9.26 -18.16
C TYR A 56 -3.90 9.05 -16.71
N THR A 57 -2.98 9.04 -15.74
CA THR A 57 -3.26 8.77 -14.30
C THR A 57 -3.30 10.01 -13.41
N SER A 58 -2.76 11.15 -13.83
CA SER A 58 -2.71 12.43 -13.09
C SER A 58 -4.08 13.05 -12.84
N LYS A 59 -5.12 12.55 -13.53
CA LYS A 59 -6.52 12.87 -13.26
C LYS A 59 -7.08 12.20 -12.01
N ILE A 60 -6.36 11.29 -11.36
CA ILE A 60 -6.85 10.62 -10.15
C ILE A 60 -6.63 11.56 -8.94
N PRO A 61 -7.70 12.04 -8.27
CA PRO A 61 -7.55 12.83 -7.05
C PRO A 61 -6.92 11.98 -5.96
N LEU A 62 -5.91 12.51 -5.25
CA LEU A 62 -5.27 11.83 -4.11
C LEU A 62 -6.29 11.31 -3.08
N GLY A 63 -7.40 12.05 -2.89
CA GLY A 63 -8.47 11.66 -1.97
C GLY A 63 -9.29 10.44 -2.41
N ASP A 64 -9.28 10.08 -3.69
CA ASP A 64 -9.96 8.88 -4.18
C ASP A 64 -9.02 7.67 -4.16
N LEU A 65 -7.71 7.87 -4.38
CA LEU A 65 -6.68 6.86 -4.11
C LEU A 65 -6.68 6.44 -2.64
N GLU A 66 -6.75 7.41 -1.72
CA GLU A 66 -6.76 7.14 -0.28
C GLU A 66 -7.97 6.29 0.12
N LYS A 67 -9.16 6.57 -0.44
CA LYS A 67 -10.38 5.77 -0.20
C LYS A 67 -10.29 4.37 -0.78
N GLU A 68 -9.77 4.21 -2.00
CA GLU A 68 -9.61 2.88 -2.61
C GLU A 68 -8.58 2.04 -1.86
N ILE A 69 -7.48 2.65 -1.42
CA ILE A 69 -6.47 2.00 -0.59
C ILE A 69 -7.07 1.64 0.76
N GLU A 70 -7.84 2.53 1.40
CA GLU A 70 -8.52 2.22 2.65
C GLU A 70 -9.53 1.08 2.48
N ALA A 71 -10.30 1.08 1.40
CA ALA A 71 -11.26 0.02 1.07
C ALA A 71 -10.57 -1.34 0.85
N LYS A 72 -9.49 -1.38 0.05
CA LYS A 72 -8.69 -2.59 -0.20
C LYS A 72 -7.97 -3.08 1.05
N THR A 73 -7.38 -2.17 1.82
CA THR A 73 -6.74 -2.51 3.10
C THR A 73 -7.78 -3.05 4.09
N ARG A 74 -9.02 -2.54 4.08
CA ARG A 74 -10.10 -3.03 4.94
C ARG A 74 -10.59 -4.41 4.50
N THR A 75 -10.69 -4.68 3.20
CA THR A 75 -11.05 -6.01 2.68
C THR A 75 -9.93 -7.04 2.91
N GLU A 76 -8.67 -6.68 2.67
CA GLU A 76 -7.52 -7.55 2.93
C GLU A 76 -7.36 -7.84 4.43
N LYS A 77 -7.62 -6.86 5.31
CA LYS A 77 -7.66 -7.09 6.78
C LYS A 77 -8.80 -8.01 7.24
N LEU A 78 -9.89 -8.11 6.48
CA LEU A 78 -10.99 -9.03 6.77
C LEU A 78 -10.67 -10.46 6.29
N GLU A 79 -9.88 -10.59 5.23
CA GLU A 79 -9.40 -11.88 4.70
C GLU A 79 -8.20 -12.42 5.52
N ASP A 80 -7.36 -11.53 6.07
CA ASP A 80 -6.13 -11.86 6.80
C ASP A 80 -6.35 -12.01 8.33
N THR A 81 -7.39 -12.75 8.73
CA THR A 81 -7.49 -13.29 10.11
C THR A 81 -6.58 -14.52 10.30
N GLY A 82 -5.55 -14.66 9.46
CA GLY A 82 -4.59 -15.75 9.47
C GLY A 82 -3.22 -15.28 8.98
N ASP A 83 -2.60 -14.41 9.77
CA ASP A 83 -1.15 -14.18 9.82
C ASP A 83 -0.43 -13.85 8.50
N VAL A 84 -0.34 -12.57 8.08
CA VAL A 84 0.94 -11.83 7.87
C VAL A 84 0.61 -10.35 7.59
N LYS A 85 1.00 -9.46 8.51
CA LYS A 85 0.82 -8.01 8.37
C LYS A 85 1.76 -7.45 7.30
N ILE A 86 1.33 -7.41 6.05
CA ILE A 86 2.06 -6.76 4.95
C ILE A 86 1.96 -5.24 5.17
N VAL A 87 3.07 -4.60 5.55
CA VAL A 87 3.16 -3.15 5.67
C VAL A 87 3.97 -2.64 4.49
N SER A 88 3.36 -1.87 3.60
CA SER A 88 4.07 -1.32 2.44
C SER A 88 4.95 -0.12 2.88
N PRO A 89 6.13 0.10 2.25
CA PRO A 89 7.10 1.13 2.67
C PRO A 89 6.60 2.58 2.60
N TYR A 90 5.43 2.80 2.00
CA TYR A 90 4.90 4.12 1.68
C TYR A 90 3.69 4.52 2.52
N LEU A 91 3.21 3.64 3.41
CA LEU A 91 2.12 3.94 4.35
C LEU A 91 2.65 4.01 5.79
N LYS A 92 2.52 5.17 6.43
CA LYS A 92 2.71 5.27 7.87
C LYS A 92 1.55 4.57 8.58
N PRO A 93 1.81 3.61 9.48
CA PRO A 93 0.74 2.98 10.24
C PRO A 93 0.02 4.04 11.07
N VAL A 94 -1.31 4.04 11.02
CA VAL A 94 -2.14 4.90 11.89
C VAL A 94 -1.81 4.55 13.35
N GLU A 95 -1.27 5.52 14.08
CA GLU A 95 -0.88 5.34 15.46
C GLU A 95 -2.11 5.16 16.34
N HIS A 96 -2.20 4.01 17.03
CA HIS A 96 -3.23 3.80 18.03
C HIS A 96 -2.98 4.76 19.20
N ASN A 97 -3.91 5.69 19.42
CA ASN A 97 -3.88 6.63 20.53
C ASN A 97 -3.72 5.91 21.88
N PRO A 98 -2.57 6.06 22.59
CA PRO A 98 -2.27 5.28 23.78
C PRO A 98 -3.00 5.79 25.03
N VAL A 99 -3.74 6.90 24.93
CA VAL A 99 -4.48 7.54 26.04
C VAL A 99 -5.41 6.56 26.75
N LEU A 100 -6.09 5.65 26.03
CA LEU A 100 -7.01 4.70 26.63
C LEU A 100 -6.29 3.69 27.55
N LYS A 101 -5.07 3.29 27.19
CA LYS A 101 -4.25 2.35 27.98
C LYS A 101 -3.82 2.99 29.30
N TYR A 102 -3.42 4.27 29.27
CA TYR A 102 -3.04 5.00 30.49
C TYR A 102 -4.23 5.24 31.42
N VAL A 103 -5.41 5.53 30.87
CA VAL A 103 -6.64 5.68 31.67
C VAL A 103 -7.02 4.37 32.35
N ALA A 104 -6.94 3.23 31.64
CA ALA A 104 -7.23 1.92 32.21
C ALA A 104 -6.27 1.57 33.38
N ILE A 105 -4.98 1.84 33.22
CA ILE A 105 -3.97 1.62 34.26
C ILE A 105 -4.25 2.49 35.49
N ALA A 106 -4.60 3.77 35.29
CA ALA A 106 -4.92 4.69 36.38
C ALA A 106 -6.13 4.20 37.20
N VAL A 107 -7.18 3.70 36.55
CA VAL A 107 -8.37 3.14 37.24
C VAL A 107 -8.00 1.93 38.09
N VAL A 108 -7.14 1.03 37.58
CA VAL A 108 -6.68 -0.15 38.34
C VAL A 108 -5.88 0.26 39.58
N ILE A 109 -4.99 1.25 39.47
CA ILE A 109 -4.20 1.75 40.61
C ILE A 109 -5.11 2.32 41.70
N ILE A 110 -6.11 3.12 41.32
CA ILE A 110 -7.08 3.70 42.27
C ILE A 110 -7.86 2.58 42.99
N ALA A 111 -8.30 1.55 42.27
CA ALA A 111 -9.00 0.42 42.86
C ALA A 111 -8.13 -0.34 43.88
N LEU A 112 -6.84 -0.56 43.58
CA LEU A 112 -5.91 -1.21 44.51
C LEU A 112 -5.71 -0.41 45.80
N ILE A 113 -5.58 0.93 45.70
CA ILE A 113 -5.46 1.81 46.87
C ILE A 113 -6.72 1.73 47.74
N ALA A 114 -7.91 1.73 47.13
CA ALA A 114 -9.17 1.60 47.86
C ALA A 114 -9.27 0.26 48.61
N ILE A 115 -8.82 -0.85 48.00
CA ILE A 115 -8.80 -2.17 48.64
C ILE A 115 -7.87 -2.16 49.86
N ILE A 116 -6.67 -1.58 49.74
CA ILE A 116 -5.71 -1.48 50.85
C ILE A 116 -6.29 -0.65 52.01
N MET A 117 -6.95 0.47 51.70
CA MET A 117 -7.61 1.32 52.70
C MET A 117 -8.71 0.56 53.46
N ILE A 118 -9.55 -0.19 52.75
CA ILE A 118 -10.60 -1.03 53.36
C ILE A 118 -9.99 -2.11 54.27
N TRP A 119 -8.90 -2.73 53.83
CA TRP A 119 -8.18 -3.73 54.61
C TRP A 119 -7.58 -3.15 55.89
N ALA A 120 -6.95 -1.97 55.81
CA ALA A 120 -6.35 -1.28 56.95
C ALA A 120 -7.41 -0.92 58.01
N ILE A 121 -8.59 -0.45 57.59
CA ILE A 121 -9.70 -0.14 58.51
C ILE A 121 -10.18 -1.41 59.23
N ARG A 122 -10.30 -2.53 58.51
CA ARG A 122 -10.70 -3.81 59.11
C ARG A 122 -9.70 -4.34 60.12
N GLN A 123 -8.41 -4.14 59.90
CA GLN A 123 -7.37 -4.59 60.83
C GLN A 123 -7.36 -3.80 62.14
N VAL A 124 -7.64 -2.50 62.10
CA VAL A 124 -7.66 -1.63 63.29
C VAL A 124 -8.91 -1.82 64.15
N ALA A 125 -10.01 -2.29 63.55
CA ALA A 125 -11.29 -2.50 64.23
C ALA A 125 -11.43 -3.88 64.94
N VAL A 126 -10.45 -4.78 64.79
CA VAL A 126 -10.36 -6.09 65.48
C VAL A 126 -9.34 -5.99 66.61
#